data_AF-A0A3B8ZCP5-F1
#
_entry.id   AF-A0A3B8ZCP5-F1
#
_cell.length_a   1.000
_cell.length_b   1.000
_cell.length_c   1.000
_cell.angle_alpha   90.00
_cell.angle_beta   90.00
_cell.angle_gamma   90.00
#
_symmetry.space_group_name_H-M   'P 1'
#
loop_
_entity.id
_entity.type
_entity.pdbx_description
1 polymer ?
#
loop_
_entity_poly.entity_id
_entity_poly.type
_entity_poly.pdbx_seq_one_letter_code
_entity_poly.pdbx_strand_id
1 'polypeptide(L)'
;MMVHGRSTLPVLTFATLSACFICGAATCAQDLPIENISTESEPASSSESLRTFSSEEQDFFEKQVRPLLVERCFECHAGTKAGGGLSLETAKAWKKGGESGQVIV
;
A
#
# COMPACT_ATOMS: atom_id res chain seq x y z
N MET A 1 49.89 -13.47 -26.64
CA MET A 1 50.58 -12.25 -26.18
C MET A 1 49.57 -11.13 -26.00
N MET A 2 49.60 -10.44 -24.84
CA MET A 2 49.26 -9.03 -24.57
C MET A 2 48.11 -8.36 -25.37
N VAL A 3 47.10 -7.69 -24.79
CA VAL A 3 47.07 -6.85 -23.59
C VAL A 3 45.62 -6.65 -23.15
N HIS A 4 45.35 -6.82 -21.86
CA HIS A 4 44.08 -6.44 -21.24
C HIS A 4 43.97 -4.92 -21.20
N GLY A 5 42.90 -4.38 -21.80
CA GLY A 5 42.49 -2.99 -21.69
C GLY A 5 42.08 -2.66 -20.25
N ARG A 6 42.99 -2.01 -19.52
CA ARG A 6 42.75 -1.41 -18.21
C ARG A 6 41.86 -0.18 -18.41
N SER A 7 40.54 -0.36 -18.28
CA SER A 7 39.61 0.76 -18.18
C SER A 7 39.73 1.37 -16.78
N THR A 8 40.58 2.37 -16.67
CA THR A 8 40.76 3.24 -15.51
C THR A 8 39.52 4.14 -15.36
N LEU A 9 38.59 3.74 -14.49
CA LEU A 9 37.59 4.68 -13.96
C LEU A 9 38.23 5.45 -12.78
N PRO A 10 38.15 6.79 -12.77
CA PRO A 10 38.81 7.60 -11.78
C PRO A 10 38.09 7.49 -10.42
N VAL A 11 38.88 7.08 -9.44
CA VAL A 11 38.82 7.55 -8.05
C VAL A 11 38.73 9.09 -8.08
N LEU A 12 37.82 9.66 -7.27
CA LEU A 12 37.78 11.03 -6.71
C LEU A 12 36.39 11.70 -6.84
N THR A 13 35.48 11.43 -5.89
CA THR A 13 34.55 12.43 -5.30
C THR A 13 34.06 11.99 -3.89
N PHE A 14 34.91 11.32 -3.11
CA PHE A 14 34.72 11.14 -1.66
C PHE A 14 35.58 12.16 -0.90
N ALA A 15 35.01 13.35 -0.64
CA ALA A 15 35.41 14.35 0.38
C ALA A 15 34.57 15.60 0.09
N THR A 16 33.59 15.98 0.91
CA THR A 16 33.83 16.83 2.09
C THR A 16 32.81 16.54 3.21
N LEU A 17 33.19 15.60 4.07
CA LEU A 17 32.78 15.62 5.47
C LEU A 17 33.52 16.79 6.14
N SER A 18 32.84 17.89 6.47
CA SER A 18 33.40 18.89 7.39
C SER A 18 32.32 19.66 8.13
N ALA A 19 32.19 19.30 9.41
CA ALA A 19 31.86 20.15 10.55
C ALA A 19 30.44 20.74 10.68
N CYS A 20 29.59 20.04 11.44
CA CYS A 20 28.84 20.69 12.53
C CYS A 20 28.57 19.65 13.63
N PHE A 21 29.61 19.35 14.39
CA PHE A 21 29.55 18.65 15.68
C PHE A 21 30.01 19.67 16.73
N ILE A 22 29.33 19.65 17.89
CA ILE A 22 29.68 20.25 19.20
C ILE A 22 28.87 21.50 19.65
N CYS A 23 28.19 21.27 20.79
CA CYS A 23 27.61 22.16 21.82
C CYS A 23 26.24 22.83 21.53
N GLY A 24 25.20 22.68 22.35
CA GLY A 24 25.08 22.09 23.68
C GLY A 24 24.00 22.80 24.51
N ALA A 25 22.86 22.16 24.74
CA ALA A 25 21.92 22.38 25.85
C ALA A 25 20.90 21.23 25.80
N ALA A 26 21.05 20.20 26.65
CA ALA A 26 20.34 20.15 27.92
C ALA A 26 18.81 20.07 27.75
N THR A 27 18.28 18.87 27.55
CA THR A 27 17.32 18.28 28.50
C THR A 27 16.99 16.85 28.07
N CYS A 28 17.27 15.93 28.98
CA CYS A 28 16.93 14.52 28.92
C CYS A 28 15.75 14.30 29.87
N ALA A 29 14.73 13.59 29.38
CA ALA A 29 13.58 13.03 30.11
C ALA A 29 12.46 13.99 30.54
N GLN A 30 11.40 14.04 29.72
CA GLN A 30 9.99 13.83 30.11
C GLN A 30 9.32 13.21 28.86
N ASP A 31 9.12 11.89 28.84
CA ASP A 31 7.87 11.23 29.21
C ASP A 31 6.70 11.56 28.25
N LEU A 32 6.13 10.50 27.69
CA LEU A 32 5.02 10.50 26.74
C LEU A 32 3.80 11.22 27.36
N PRO A 33 2.91 11.80 26.54
CA PRO A 33 1.81 10.96 26.11
C PRO A 33 1.52 11.08 24.62
N ILE A 34 1.26 9.90 24.07
CA ILE A 34 0.46 9.69 22.87
C ILE A 34 -0.93 10.32 23.13
N GLU A 35 -1.10 11.61 22.86
CA GLU A 35 -2.41 12.27 22.75
C GLU A 35 -2.39 13.27 21.60
N ASN A 36 -2.21 12.76 20.39
CA ASN A 36 -3.24 12.83 19.37
C ASN A 36 -2.66 12.19 18.10
N ILE A 37 -3.26 11.09 17.69
CA ILE A 37 -3.60 10.97 16.29
C ILE A 37 -5.09 10.64 16.25
N SER A 38 -5.86 11.63 16.69
CA SER A 38 -7.18 11.89 16.14
C SER A 38 -6.98 12.38 14.71
N THR A 39 -6.63 11.48 13.81
CA THR A 39 -7.34 11.44 12.54
C THR A 39 -8.48 10.45 12.81
N GLU A 40 -9.70 10.87 13.15
CA GLU A 40 -10.50 11.76 12.30
C GLU A 40 -10.12 11.60 10.83
N SER A 41 -10.04 10.35 10.36
CA SER A 41 -10.65 10.06 9.07
C SER A 41 -12.15 10.22 9.29
N GLU A 42 -12.60 11.47 9.31
CA GLU A 42 -13.93 11.84 8.88
C GLU A 42 -14.26 10.94 7.69
N PRO A 43 -15.23 10.02 7.83
CA PRO A 43 -15.64 9.18 6.72
C PRO A 43 -16.36 10.08 5.72
N ALA A 44 -15.57 10.72 4.86
CA ALA A 44 -16.05 11.54 3.78
C ALA A 44 -16.80 10.63 2.78
N SER A 45 -18.12 10.63 2.96
CA SER A 45 -19.05 11.03 1.90
C SER A 45 -18.97 10.23 0.60
N SER A 46 -19.70 9.11 0.59
CA SER A 46 -20.65 8.86 -0.51
C SER A 46 -21.85 8.16 0.10
N SER A 47 -22.99 8.85 0.07
CA SER A 47 -24.09 8.79 1.01
C SER A 47 -25.08 7.63 0.83
N GLU A 48 -24.61 6.38 0.68
CA GLU A 48 -25.50 5.19 0.68
C GLU A 48 -24.88 3.91 1.27
N SER A 49 -24.03 4.00 2.30
CA SER A 49 -23.86 2.85 3.23
C SER A 49 -23.31 3.27 4.59
N LEU A 50 -24.22 3.69 5.47
CA LEU A 50 -23.97 3.76 6.92
C LEU A 50 -24.67 2.58 7.61
N ARG A 51 -24.44 1.36 7.09
CA ARG A 51 -24.73 0.14 7.86
C ARG A 51 -23.40 -0.45 8.29
N THR A 52 -23.21 -0.55 9.60
CA THR A 52 -22.18 -1.42 10.16
C THR A 52 -22.62 -2.85 9.90
N PHE A 53 -21.84 -3.61 9.13
CA PHE A 53 -22.10 -5.02 8.92
C PHE A 53 -22.05 -5.75 10.26
N SER A 54 -23.06 -6.56 10.55
CA SER A 54 -23.06 -7.41 11.74
C SER A 54 -21.91 -8.43 11.67
N SER A 55 -21.51 -8.97 12.82
CA SER A 55 -20.49 -10.02 12.85
C SER A 55 -20.92 -11.25 12.04
N GLU A 56 -22.22 -11.55 11.99
CA GLU A 56 -22.77 -12.69 11.25
C GLU A 56 -22.68 -12.49 9.74
N GLU A 57 -22.91 -11.26 9.25
CA GLU A 57 -22.76 -10.91 7.83
C GLU A 57 -21.31 -11.01 7.36
N GLN A 58 -20.37 -10.56 8.21
CA GLN A 58 -18.94 -10.68 7.93
C GLN A 58 -18.50 -12.15 7.92
N ASP A 59 -18.93 -12.93 8.91
CA ASP A 59 -18.65 -14.36 9.00
C ASP A 59 -19.19 -15.11 7.77
N PHE A 60 -20.40 -14.79 7.33
CA PHE A 60 -20.98 -15.38 6.14
C PHE A 60 -20.16 -15.03 4.89
N PHE A 61 -19.75 -13.78 4.73
CA PHE A 61 -18.90 -13.38 3.60
C PHE A 61 -17.57 -14.15 3.60
N GLU A 62 -16.90 -14.23 4.73
CA GLU A 62 -15.60 -14.91 4.86
C GLU A 62 -15.69 -16.42 4.63
N LYS A 63 -16.74 -17.07 5.13
CA LYS A 63 -16.89 -18.53 5.06
C LYS A 63 -17.52 -19.00 3.75
N GLN A 64 -18.44 -18.22 3.17
CA GLN A 64 -19.24 -18.65 2.02
C GLN A 64 -18.84 -17.95 0.72
N VAL A 65 -18.57 -16.64 0.77
CA VAL A 65 -18.36 -15.84 -0.45
C VAL A 65 -16.90 -15.79 -0.85
N ARG A 66 -15.99 -15.48 0.08
CA ARG A 66 -14.55 -15.35 -0.20
C ARG A 66 -13.94 -16.60 -0.83
N PRO A 67 -14.24 -17.85 -0.38
CA PRO A 67 -13.65 -19.05 -0.98
C PRO A 67 -14.02 -19.20 -2.46
N LEU A 68 -15.26 -18.87 -2.83
CA LEU A 68 -15.72 -18.94 -4.21
C LEU A 68 -15.01 -17.91 -5.10
N LEU A 69 -14.78 -16.70 -4.60
CA LEU A 69 -14.04 -15.67 -5.34
C LEU A 69 -12.59 -16.09 -5.58
N VAL A 70 -11.94 -16.68 -4.57
CA VAL A 70 -10.57 -17.18 -4.68
C VAL A 70 -10.49 -18.34 -5.68
N GLU A 71 -11.40 -19.30 -5.58
CA GLU A 71 -11.37 -20.52 -6.39
C GLU A 71 -11.75 -20.27 -7.85
N ARG A 72 -12.70 -19.36 -8.11
CA ARG A 72 -13.33 -19.22 -9.44
C ARG A 72 -13.02 -17.92 -10.17
N CYS A 73 -12.62 -16.88 -9.45
CA CYS A 73 -12.49 -15.55 -10.05
C CYS A 73 -11.03 -15.05 -10.02
N PHE A 74 -10.29 -15.30 -8.94
CA PHE A 74 -8.95 -14.74 -8.75
C PHE A 74 -7.91 -15.31 -9.71
N GLU A 75 -8.12 -16.51 -10.26
CA GLU A 75 -7.23 -17.08 -11.28
C GLU A 75 -7.05 -16.14 -12.47
N CYS A 76 -8.13 -15.47 -12.89
CA CYS A 76 -8.15 -14.58 -14.05
C CYS A 76 -8.32 -13.10 -13.69
N HIS A 77 -8.79 -12.75 -12.49
CA HIS A 77 -9.08 -11.36 -12.12
C HIS A 77 -8.27 -10.89 -10.90
N ALA A 78 -7.07 -11.41 -10.70
CA ALA A 78 -6.12 -10.92 -9.70
C ALA A 78 -4.69 -10.84 -10.27
N GLY A 79 -3.86 -9.99 -9.66
CA GLY A 79 -2.45 -9.83 -9.98
C GLY A 79 -2.21 -9.35 -11.43
N THR A 80 -1.12 -9.82 -12.02
CA THR A 80 -0.66 -9.37 -13.35
C THR A 80 -1.45 -9.97 -14.51
N LYS A 81 -2.36 -10.91 -14.24
CA LYS A 81 -3.15 -11.63 -15.25
C LYS A 81 -4.62 -11.22 -15.25
N ALA A 82 -4.95 -10.06 -14.68
CA ALA A 82 -6.29 -9.48 -14.66
C ALA A 82 -6.90 -9.37 -16.07
N GLY A 83 -7.55 -10.44 -16.51
CA GLY A 83 -8.20 -10.60 -17.80
C GLY A 83 -9.34 -9.60 -17.93
N GLY A 84 -9.52 -9.07 -19.14
CA GLY A 84 -10.53 -8.04 -19.39
C GLY A 84 -10.31 -6.76 -18.58
N GLY A 85 -9.08 -6.48 -18.11
CA GLY A 85 -8.74 -5.30 -17.33
C GLY A 85 -9.37 -5.21 -15.93
N LEU A 86 -10.05 -6.27 -15.46
CA LEU A 86 -10.74 -6.29 -14.17
C LEU A 86 -9.86 -6.91 -13.07
N SER A 87 -9.69 -6.19 -11.96
CA SER A 87 -9.03 -6.68 -10.75
C SER A 87 -9.99 -6.74 -9.57
N LEU A 88 -10.01 -7.89 -8.89
CA LEU A 88 -10.81 -8.16 -7.71
C LEU A 88 -10.02 -8.08 -6.38
N GLU A 89 -8.81 -7.52 -6.39
CA GLU A 89 -7.97 -7.44 -5.18
C GLU A 89 -8.35 -6.29 -4.24
N THR A 90 -8.90 -5.20 -4.79
CA THR A 90 -9.23 -4.01 -3.99
C THR A 90 -10.61 -3.48 -4.35
N ALA A 91 -11.36 -3.00 -3.35
CA ALA A 91 -12.67 -2.38 -3.57
C ALA A 91 -12.63 -1.24 -4.61
N LYS A 92 -11.51 -0.51 -4.69
CA LYS A 92 -11.27 0.53 -5.70
C LYS A 92 -11.25 -0.06 -7.12
N ALA A 93 -10.56 -1.18 -7.32
CA ALA A 93 -10.50 -1.85 -8.60
C ALA A 93 -11.87 -2.43 -9.02
N TRP A 94 -12.68 -2.89 -8.05
CA TRP A 94 -14.03 -3.37 -8.34
C TRP A 94 -14.93 -2.25 -8.86
N LYS A 95 -14.87 -1.08 -8.22
CA LYS A 95 -15.61 0.13 -8.66
C LYS A 95 -15.16 0.62 -10.03
N LYS A 96 -13.86 0.53 -10.32
CA LYS A 96 -13.31 0.89 -11.65
C LYS A 96 -13.91 0.03 -12.76
N GLY A 97 -14.16 -1.25 -12.50
CA GLY A 97 -14.64 -2.20 -13.50
C GLY A 97 -13.55 -2.64 -14.47
N GLY A 98 -13.95 -3.40 -15.48
CA GLY A 98 -13.09 -3.92 -16.55
C GLY A 98 -13.43 -3.32 -17.91
N GLU A 99 -12.89 -3.92 -18.97
CA GLU A 99 -13.17 -3.57 -20.36
C GLU A 99 -14.66 -3.74 -20.72
N SER A 100 -15.35 -4.66 -20.06
CA SER A 100 -16.79 -4.85 -20.19
C SER A 100 -17.63 -3.78 -19.47
N GLY A 101 -17.00 -2.84 -18.76
CA GLY A 101 -17.66 -1.76 -18.03
C GLY A 101 -17.69 -1.95 -16.51
N GLN A 102 -18.59 -1.20 -15.85
CA GLN A 102 -18.81 -1.26 -14.41
C GLN A 102 -19.30 -2.66 -13.98
N VAL A 103 -18.73 -3.20 -12.91
CA VAL A 103 -19.13 -4.51 -12.35
C VAL A 103 -20.09 -4.35 -11.16
N ILE A 104 -20.02 -3.21 -10.48
CA ILE A 104 -20.92 -2.85 -9.38
C ILE A 104 -21.80 -1.71 -9.91
N VAL A 105 -23.12 -1.90 -9.86
CA VAL A 105 -24.16 -0.94 -10.29
C VAL A 105 -25.04 -0.54 -9.12
#